data_AF-A0A962HBK0-F1
#
_entry.id   AF-A0A962HBK0-F1
#
_cell.length_a   1.000
_cell.length_b   1.000
_cell.length_c   1.000
_cell.angle_alpha   90.00
_cell.angle_beta   90.00
_cell.angle_gamma   90.00
#
_symmetry.space_group_name_H-M   'P 1'
#
loop_
_entity.id
_entity.type
_entity.pdbx_description
1 polymer ?
#
loop_
_entity_poly.entity_id
_entity_poly.type
_entity_poly.pdbx_seq_one_letter_code
_entity_poly.pdbx_strand_id
1 'polypeptide(L)'
;HYFELTELADECEGVANVHLDAVEHSHALVFLHAVKAGPANRSFGLQVAALAGLPGSVLKRAEAVLRGLEEGARGAAPMVGTGDPGPGTRESRAANAAPKPAQFDLFAAPSPALDALREIDPDTLTPRQALDLLYRLKSLAG
;
A
#
# COMPACT_ATOMS: atom_id res chain seq x y z
N HIS A 1 5.23 -15.67 0.07
CA HIS A 1 5.69 -14.52 -0.75
C HIS A 1 4.54 -13.58 -1.09
N TYR A 2 3.37 -14.09 -1.44
CA TYR A 2 2.12 -13.30 -1.44
C TYR A 2 1.69 -13.06 0.00
N PHE A 3 1.54 -11.79 0.38
CA PHE A 3 1.14 -11.39 1.73
C PHE A 3 -0.39 -11.42 1.86
N GLU A 4 -1.08 -11.15 0.77
CA GLU A 4 -2.54 -11.10 0.61
C GLU A 4 -3.19 -12.43 0.99
N LEU A 5 -2.50 -13.55 0.72
CA LEU A 5 -2.99 -14.87 1.11
C LEU A 5 -3.09 -15.07 2.63
N THR A 6 -2.48 -14.19 3.43
CA THR A 6 -2.64 -14.25 4.89
C THR A 6 -4.05 -13.87 5.33
N GLU A 7 -4.81 -13.13 4.51
CA GLU A 7 -6.21 -12.75 4.80
C GLU A 7 -7.16 -13.95 4.70
N LEU A 8 -6.80 -14.99 3.92
CA LEU A 8 -7.61 -16.21 3.78
C LEU A 8 -7.86 -16.95 5.10
N ALA A 9 -6.97 -16.79 6.08
CA ALA A 9 -7.17 -17.40 7.40
C ALA A 9 -8.38 -16.81 8.15
N ASP A 10 -8.81 -15.59 7.80
CA ASP A 10 -9.99 -14.95 8.37
C ASP A 10 -11.27 -15.29 7.59
N GLU A 11 -11.15 -15.68 6.32
CA GLU A 11 -12.29 -15.95 5.42
C GLU A 11 -12.68 -17.43 5.34
N CYS A 12 -11.71 -18.34 5.49
CA CYS A 12 -11.89 -19.77 5.26
C CYS A 12 -11.68 -20.58 6.54
N GLU A 13 -12.71 -21.34 6.94
CA GLU A 13 -12.60 -22.27 8.07
C GLU A 13 -11.57 -23.37 7.76
N GLY A 14 -10.67 -23.64 8.71
CA GLY A 14 -9.60 -24.64 8.57
C GLY A 14 -8.29 -24.10 7.98
N VAL A 15 -8.22 -22.82 7.62
CA VAL A 15 -6.97 -22.17 7.20
C VAL A 15 -6.30 -21.49 8.39
N ALA A 16 -4.98 -21.67 8.54
CA ALA A 16 -4.21 -21.05 9.60
C ALA A 16 -2.90 -20.49 9.06
N ASN A 17 -2.56 -19.27 9.48
CA ASN A 17 -1.28 -18.66 9.15
C ASN A 17 -0.15 -19.17 10.04
N VAL A 18 0.98 -19.48 9.41
CA VAL A 18 2.27 -19.68 10.07
C VAL A 18 3.34 -18.97 9.25
N HIS A 19 4.42 -18.54 9.92
CA HIS A 19 5.56 -17.92 9.26
C HIS A 19 6.87 -18.40 9.87
N LEU A 20 7.96 -18.22 9.11
CA LEU A 20 9.32 -18.40 9.60
C LEU A 20 9.81 -17.10 10.24
N ASP A 21 10.36 -17.22 11.44
CA ASP A 21 10.88 -16.08 12.19
C ASP A 21 12.26 -15.64 11.67
N ALA A 22 12.46 -14.33 11.61
CA ALA A 22 13.69 -13.71 11.16
C ALA A 22 13.89 -12.38 11.89
N VAL A 23 15.14 -12.09 12.24
CA VAL A 23 15.52 -10.88 12.97
C VAL A 23 16.52 -10.06 12.16
N GLU A 24 16.38 -8.74 12.25
CA GLU A 24 17.30 -7.79 11.65
C GLU A 24 18.33 -7.36 12.69
N HIS A 25 19.61 -7.60 12.40
CA HIS A 25 20.72 -7.19 13.27
C HIS A 25 21.77 -6.45 12.44
N SER A 26 22.02 -5.19 12.77
CA SER A 26 23.11 -4.39 12.17
C SER A 26 23.12 -4.41 10.63
N HIS A 27 21.94 -4.28 10.00
CA HIS A 27 21.72 -4.34 8.55
C HIS A 27 21.87 -5.74 7.90
N ALA A 28 22.01 -6.80 8.71
CA ALA A 28 21.97 -8.18 8.25
C ALA A 28 20.66 -8.85 8.70
N LEU A 29 20.08 -9.64 7.80
CA LEU A 29 18.93 -10.48 8.11
C LEU A 29 19.40 -11.84 8.59
N VAL A 30 18.96 -12.25 9.77
CA VAL A 30 19.27 -13.55 10.37
C VAL A 30 17.99 -14.38 10.42
N PHE A 31 18.01 -15.52 9.73
CA PHE A 31 16.90 -16.48 9.77
C PHE A 31 17.01 -17.34 11.05
N LEU A 32 15.98 -17.30 11.88
CA LEU A 32 15.94 -18.09 13.11
C LEU A 32 15.48 -19.53 12.87
N HIS A 33 15.00 -19.83 11.65
CA HIS A 33 14.45 -21.13 11.25
C HIS A 33 13.37 -21.69 12.20
N ALA A 34 12.74 -20.81 12.98
CA ALA A 34 11.67 -21.14 13.90
C ALA A 34 10.32 -20.84 13.24
N VAL A 35 9.41 -21.81 13.25
CA VAL A 35 8.04 -21.61 12.77
C VAL A 35 7.21 -21.01 13.90
N LYS A 36 6.54 -19.89 13.63
CA LYS A 36 5.63 -19.23 14.56
C LYS A 36 4.23 -19.15 13.97
N ALA A 37 3.24 -19.20 14.86
CA ALA A 37 1.85 -19.00 14.49
C ALA A 37 1.59 -17.54 14.10
N GLY A 38 0.57 -17.35 13.26
CA GLY A 38 0.15 -16.04 12.77
C GLY A 38 0.85 -15.63 11.47
N PRO A 39 0.37 -14.56 10.83
CA PRO A 39 0.95 -14.04 9.59
C PRO A 39 2.32 -13.42 9.86
N ALA A 40 3.15 -13.32 8.82
CA ALA A 40 4.33 -12.48 8.88
C ALA A 40 3.91 -11.01 9.05
N ASN A 41 4.72 -10.19 9.72
CA ASN A 41 4.43 -8.77 9.94
C ASN A 41 5.14 -7.84 8.94
N ARG A 42 6.08 -8.37 8.14
CA ARG A 42 6.82 -7.63 7.11
C ARG A 42 7.41 -8.57 6.06
N SER A 43 7.63 -8.03 4.87
CA SER A 43 8.39 -8.69 3.80
C SER A 43 9.87 -8.30 3.89
N PHE A 44 10.76 -9.28 3.80
CA PHE A 44 12.21 -9.07 3.90
C PHE A 44 12.93 -9.01 2.53
N GLY A 45 12.20 -8.70 1.46
CA GLY A 45 12.72 -8.79 0.09
C GLY A 45 13.95 -7.93 -0.18
N LEU A 46 13.96 -6.68 0.31
CA LEU A 46 15.11 -5.78 0.18
C LEU A 46 16.32 -6.26 0.99
N GLN A 47 16.08 -6.84 2.17
CA GLN A 47 17.12 -7.38 3.03
C GLN A 47 17.75 -8.64 2.42
N VAL A 48 16.94 -9.51 1.79
CA VAL A 48 17.44 -10.67 1.03
C VAL A 48 18.23 -10.22 -0.19
N ALA A 49 17.78 -9.17 -0.89
CA ALA A 49 18.52 -8.59 -2.02
C ALA A 49 19.87 -7.99 -1.57
N ALA A 50 19.92 -7.35 -0.39
CA ALA A 50 21.17 -6.87 0.19
C ALA A 50 22.14 -8.02 0.51
N LEU A 51 21.64 -9.11 1.11
CA LEU A 51 22.42 -10.33 1.35
C LEU A 51 22.93 -10.97 0.05
N ALA A 52 22.16 -10.88 -1.04
CA ALA A 52 22.56 -11.36 -2.36
C ALA A 52 23.63 -10.49 -3.04
N GLY A 53 24.07 -9.39 -2.40
CA GLY A 53 25.15 -8.54 -2.89
C GLY A 53 24.72 -7.53 -3.94
N LEU A 54 23.43 -7.16 -4.00
CA LEU A 54 23.00 -6.10 -4.90
C LEU A 54 23.67 -4.75 -4.53
N PRO A 55 23.98 -3.88 -5.51
CA PRO A 55 24.59 -2.60 -5.24
C PRO A 55 23.72 -1.71 -4.34
N GLY A 56 24.34 -1.00 -3.40
CA GLY A 56 23.62 -0.12 -2.47
C GLY A 56 22.81 0.99 -3.15
N SER A 57 23.22 1.45 -4.34
CA SER A 57 22.43 2.41 -5.14
C SER A 57 21.10 1.83 -5.63
N VAL A 58 21.09 0.53 -5.97
CA VAL A 58 19.88 -0.20 -6.39
C VAL A 58 18.95 -0.38 -5.20
N LEU A 59 19.49 -0.78 -4.04
CA LEU A 59 18.73 -0.93 -2.80
C LEU A 59 18.07 0.38 -2.37
N LYS A 60 18.82 1.49 -2.37
CA LYS A 60 18.29 2.83 -2.05
C LYS A 60 17.15 3.26 -2.98
N ARG A 61 17.28 3.00 -4.27
CA ARG A 61 16.21 3.30 -5.24
C ARG A 61 14.98 2.43 -4.97
N ALA A 62 15.18 1.15 -4.70
CA ALA A 62 14.10 0.23 -4.41
C ALA A 62 13.37 0.57 -3.11
N GLU A 63 14.07 1.04 -2.07
CA GLU A 63 13.48 1.60 -0.85
C GLU A 63 12.62 2.85 -1.13
N ALA A 64 13.09 3.76 -2.01
CA ALA A 64 12.33 4.94 -2.38
C ALA A 64 11.04 4.57 -3.14
N VAL A 65 11.13 3.59 -4.05
CA VAL A 65 9.95 3.06 -4.77
C VAL A 65 8.98 2.40 -3.79
N LEU A 66 9.46 1.52 -2.89
CA LEU A 66 8.62 0.85 -1.90
C LEU A 66 7.85 1.86 -1.04
N ARG A 67 8.53 2.91 -0.57
CA ARG A 67 7.91 3.98 0.22
C ARG A 67 6.79 4.68 -0.54
N GLY A 68 7.00 5.01 -1.82
CA GLY A 68 5.95 5.60 -2.65
C GLY A 68 4.75 4.68 -2.85
N LEU A 69 4.97 3.36 -2.97
CA LEU A 69 3.90 2.37 -3.08
C LEU A 69 3.12 2.23 -1.76
N GLU A 70 3.80 2.20 -0.62
CA GLU A 70 3.18 2.13 0.71
C GLU A 70 2.39 3.41 1.05
N GLU A 71 2.88 4.58 0.64
CA GLU A 71 2.20 5.87 0.80
C GLU A 71 0.95 5.96 -0.09
N GLY A 72 1.04 5.53 -1.35
CA GLY A 72 -0.11 5.45 -2.25
C GLY A 72 -1.21 4.52 -1.74
N ALA A 73 -0.82 3.39 -1.15
CA ALA A 73 -1.75 2.43 -0.55
C ALA A 73 -2.45 2.97 0.73
N ARG A 74 -1.86 3.96 1.42
CA ARG A 74 -2.47 4.61 2.60
C ARG A 74 -3.39 5.79 2.25
N GLY A 75 -3.23 6.40 1.08
CA GLY A 75 -4.03 7.54 0.62
C GLY A 75 -5.44 7.18 0.13
N ALA A 76 -5.68 5.93 -0.26
CA ALA A 76 -7.00 5.42 -0.61
C ALA A 76 -7.73 4.90 0.64
N ALA A 77 -8.30 5.82 1.42
CA ALA A 77 -9.33 5.48 2.41
C ALA A 77 -10.58 4.95 1.71
N PRO A 78 -11.34 4.02 2.32
CA PRO A 78 -12.41 3.31 1.65
C PRO A 78 -13.59 4.26 1.41
N MET A 79 -13.95 4.49 0.15
CA MET A 79 -15.30 4.93 -0.14
C MET A 79 -16.26 3.81 0.26
N VAL A 80 -17.03 4.11 1.30
CA VAL A 80 -18.21 3.36 1.73
C VAL A 80 -19.14 3.22 0.53
N GLY A 81 -19.14 2.04 -0.07
CA GLY A 81 -20.15 1.61 -1.03
C GLY A 81 -21.43 1.29 -0.28
N THR A 82 -22.37 2.24 -0.30
CA THR A 82 -23.79 2.05 0.01
C THR A 82 -24.38 0.91 -0.82
N GLY A 83 -24.90 -0.12 -0.14
CA GLY A 83 -25.63 -1.24 -0.75
C GLY A 83 -26.27 -2.19 0.28
N ASP A 84 -27.43 -1.77 0.79
CA ASP A 84 -28.54 -2.53 1.42
C ASP A 84 -28.45 -3.02 2.90
N PRO A 85 -29.49 -2.81 3.76
CA PRO A 85 -29.49 -3.16 5.18
C PRO A 85 -30.18 -4.51 5.45
N GLY A 86 -29.43 -5.50 5.93
CA GLY A 86 -29.97 -6.69 6.58
C GLY A 86 -29.84 -6.59 8.11
N PRO A 87 -30.90 -6.86 8.91
CA PRO A 87 -30.84 -6.66 10.36
C PRO A 87 -30.18 -7.88 11.02
N GLY A 88 -29.09 -7.65 11.74
CA GLY A 88 -28.41 -8.70 12.51
C GLY A 88 -27.41 -8.08 13.48
N THR A 89 -27.86 -7.86 14.70
CA THR A 89 -27.12 -7.33 15.83
C THR A 89 -25.82 -8.10 16.11
N ARG A 90 -24.70 -7.37 16.29
CA ARG A 90 -23.89 -7.46 17.52
C ARG A 90 -22.82 -6.36 17.57
N GLU A 91 -22.88 -5.65 18.68
CA GLU A 91 -22.11 -4.47 19.04
C GLU A 91 -20.66 -4.82 19.42
N SER A 92 -19.78 -3.85 19.16
CA SER A 92 -18.58 -3.52 19.95
C SER A 92 -17.44 -4.54 20.03
N ARG A 93 -16.46 -4.38 19.13
CA ARG A 93 -15.07 -4.19 19.57
C ARG A 93 -14.26 -3.40 18.54
N ALA A 94 -14.25 -2.08 18.74
CA ALA A 94 -13.22 -1.22 18.19
C ALA A 94 -11.86 -1.55 18.83
N ALA A 95 -10.81 -1.53 18.01
CA ALA A 95 -9.38 -1.39 18.31
C ALA A 95 -8.52 -2.54 17.74
N ASN A 96 -8.28 -2.48 16.41
CA ASN A 96 -6.99 -2.72 15.74
C ASN A 96 -7.22 -2.87 14.22
N ALA A 97 -7.78 -1.82 13.61
CA ALA A 97 -7.72 -1.71 12.16
C ALA A 97 -6.36 -1.10 11.82
N ALA A 98 -5.36 -1.95 11.56
CA ALA A 98 -4.21 -1.52 10.79
C ALA A 98 -4.73 -0.99 9.45
N PRO A 99 -4.20 0.13 8.92
CA PRO A 99 -4.65 0.67 7.65
C PRO A 99 -4.41 -0.39 6.57
N LYS A 100 -5.50 -0.90 5.98
CA LYS A 100 -5.47 -1.78 4.81
C LYS A 100 -4.64 -1.07 3.73
N PRO A 101 -3.55 -1.66 3.21
CA PRO A 101 -2.91 -1.11 2.04
C PRO A 101 -3.87 -1.30 0.86
N ALA A 102 -4.46 -0.20 0.37
CA ALA A 102 -5.26 -0.21 -0.83
C ALA A 102 -4.36 -0.55 -2.02
N GLN A 103 -4.59 -1.73 -2.60
CA GLN A 103 -3.91 -2.16 -3.80
C GLN A 103 -4.35 -1.29 -4.99
N PHE A 104 -3.39 -1.00 -5.87
CA PHE A 104 -3.61 -0.36 -7.15
C PHE A 104 -4.72 -1.08 -7.91
N ASP A 105 -5.76 -0.33 -8.24
CA ASP A 105 -6.70 -0.75 -9.26
C ASP A 105 -5.94 -0.75 -10.59
N LEU A 106 -5.56 -1.93 -11.07
CA LEU A 106 -4.94 -2.12 -12.40
C LEU A 106 -5.89 -1.62 -13.51
N PHE A 107 -7.16 -1.38 -13.16
CA PHE A 107 -8.23 -0.79 -13.94
C PHE A 107 -8.75 0.51 -13.32
N ALA A 108 -7.92 1.27 -12.60
CA ALA A 108 -8.30 2.55 -12.01
C ALA A 108 -9.07 3.38 -13.04
N ALA A 109 -10.31 3.72 -12.71
CA ALA A 109 -11.15 4.54 -13.57
C ALA A 109 -10.37 5.81 -13.96
N PRO A 110 -10.40 6.21 -15.24
CA PRO A 110 -9.63 7.37 -15.70
C PRO A 110 -9.99 8.58 -14.83
N SER A 111 -8.99 9.17 -14.18
CA SER A 111 -9.17 10.36 -13.36
C SER A 111 -9.17 11.57 -14.29
N PRO A 112 -10.29 12.32 -14.38
CA PRO A 112 -10.35 13.53 -15.21
C PRO A 112 -9.29 14.57 -14.84
N ALA A 113 -8.85 14.59 -13.57
CA ALA A 113 -7.77 15.45 -13.11
C ALA A 113 -6.40 15.03 -13.66
N LEU A 114 -6.11 13.72 -13.74
CA LEU A 114 -4.85 13.22 -14.29
C LEU A 114 -4.74 13.46 -15.80
N ASP A 115 -5.84 13.33 -16.53
CA ASP A 115 -5.86 13.61 -17.96
C ASP A 115 -5.68 15.11 -18.21
N ALA A 116 -6.38 15.96 -17.46
CA ALA A 116 -6.18 17.41 -17.52
C ALA A 116 -4.75 17.83 -17.14
N LEU A 117 -4.09 17.13 -16.22
CA LEU A 117 -2.71 17.42 -15.81
C LEU A 117 -1.70 17.09 -16.91
N ARG A 118 -1.91 16.01 -17.67
CA ARG A 118 -1.01 15.60 -18.77
C ARG A 118 -1.00 16.60 -19.94
N GLU A 119 -2.07 17.36 -20.11
CA GLU A 119 -2.21 18.34 -21.19
C GLU A 119 -1.57 19.71 -20.84
N ILE A 120 -1.12 19.92 -19.61
CA ILE A 120 -0.57 21.20 -19.15
C ILE A 120 0.91 21.32 -19.52
N ASP A 121 1.25 22.40 -20.23
CA ASP A 121 2.64 22.84 -20.44
C ASP A 121 2.99 23.97 -19.44
N PRO A 122 3.78 23.68 -18.39
CA PRO A 122 4.08 24.65 -17.33
C PRO A 122 4.93 25.84 -17.82
N ASP A 123 5.71 25.68 -18.89
CA ASP A 123 6.63 26.72 -19.36
C ASP A 123 5.90 27.84 -20.12
N THR A 124 4.63 27.61 -20.48
CA THR A 124 3.78 28.58 -21.18
C THR A 124 2.83 29.36 -20.26
N LEU A 125 2.80 29.04 -18.97
CA LEU A 125 1.84 29.59 -18.04
C LEU A 125 2.35 30.83 -17.31
N THR A 126 1.48 31.82 -17.17
CA THR A 126 1.68 32.89 -16.19
C THR A 126 1.38 32.39 -14.78
N PRO A 127 1.96 33.01 -13.73
CA PRO A 127 1.70 32.61 -12.34
C PRO A 127 0.22 32.58 -11.95
N ARG A 128 -0.59 33.49 -12.52
CA ARG A 128 -2.04 33.54 -12.27
C ARG A 128 -2.77 32.38 -12.93
N GLN A 129 -2.41 32.05 -14.18
CA GLN A 129 -2.99 30.91 -14.89
C GLN A 129 -2.62 29.58 -14.24
N ALA A 130 -1.38 29.44 -13.74
CA ALA A 130 -0.96 28.27 -12.97
C ALA A 130 -1.81 28.11 -11.70
N LEU A 131 -2.07 29.19 -10.97
CA LEU A 131 -2.93 29.16 -9.79
C LEU A 131 -4.37 28.76 -10.14
N ASP A 132 -4.95 29.30 -11.20
CA ASP A 132 -6.30 28.96 -11.66
C ASP A 132 -6.40 27.47 -12.06
N LEU A 133 -5.36 26.92 -12.69
CA LEU A 133 -5.28 25.50 -13.04
C LEU A 133 -5.20 24.60 -11.80
N LEU A 134 -4.51 25.01 -10.73
CA LEU A 134 -4.48 24.24 -9.47
C LEU A 134 -5.87 24.13 -8.84
N TYR A 135 -6.64 25.22 -8.82
CA TYR A 135 -8.03 25.19 -8.34
C TYR A 135 -8.92 24.31 -9.22
N ARG A 136 -8.73 24.38 -10.54
CA ARG A 136 -9.45 23.52 -11.49
C ARG A 136 -9.12 22.03 -11.27
N LEU A 137 -7.85 21.66 -11.16
CA LEU A 137 -7.42 20.29 -10.91
C LEU A 137 -7.96 19.77 -9.57
N LYS A 138 -7.97 20.60 -8.52
CA LYS A 138 -8.57 20.24 -7.23
C LYS A 138 -10.06 19.95 -7.36
N SER A 139 -10.80 20.74 -8.14
CA SER A 139 -12.23 20.48 -8.38
C SER A 139 -12.50 19.19 -9.15
N LEU A 140 -11.56 18.75 -10.01
CA LEU A 140 -11.65 17.51 -10.78
C LEU A 140 -11.20 16.27 -9.99
N ALA A 141 -10.39 16.45 -8.93
CA ALA A 141 -9.83 15.37 -8.13
C ALA A 141 -10.74 14.95 -6.94
N GLY A 142 -11.68 15.80 -6.52
CA GLY A 142 -12.54 15.58 -5.35
C GLY A 142 -11.93 16.16 -4.09
#